data_AF-A0A537FW52-F1
#
_entry.id   AF-A0A537FW52-F1
#
_cell.length_a   1.000
_cell.length_b   1.000
_cell.length_c   1.000
_cell.angle_alpha   90.00
_cell.angle_beta   90.00
_cell.angle_gamma   90.00
#
_symmetry.space_group_name_H-M   'P 1'
#
loop_
_entity.id
_entity.type
_entity.pdbx_description
1 polymer ?
#
loop_
_entity_poly.entity_id
_entity_poly.type
_entity_poly.pdbx_seq_one_letter_code
_entity_poly.pdbx_strand_id
1 'polypeptide(L)'
;MSPVNKVKKKIRRGYGAKRSLVNTIARERIQVLLEHARTRAREDDKRLARRYVELAGKISMRTKVRIPREDKRFICKNCMMPLIPGRNARVRLTSRKMNVTITCLSCQSIKRFPYSREKKLHKTVNPYMTRPSAVKEFQ
;
A
#
# COMPACT_ATOMS: atom_id res chain seq x y z
N MET A 1 37.10 -42.53 1.99
CA MET A 1 37.10 -41.06 2.19
C MET A 1 36.40 -40.42 1.00
N SER A 2 35.25 -39.78 1.24
CA SER A 2 34.26 -39.39 0.22
C SER A 2 34.76 -38.27 -0.71
N PRO A 3 34.42 -38.32 -2.01
CA PRO A 3 34.84 -37.30 -2.96
C PRO A 3 34.09 -35.98 -2.73
N VAL A 4 34.85 -34.88 -2.76
CA VAL A 4 34.37 -33.51 -2.54
C VAL A 4 33.44 -33.12 -3.69
N ASN A 5 32.15 -33.02 -3.36
CA ASN A 5 31.09 -32.74 -4.31
C ASN A 5 31.12 -31.25 -4.72
N LYS A 6 31.79 -30.93 -5.83
CA LYS A 6 31.76 -29.59 -6.45
C LYS A 6 30.36 -29.34 -7.03
N VAL A 7 29.50 -28.68 -6.26
CA VAL A 7 28.20 -28.17 -6.72
C VAL A 7 28.46 -27.15 -7.83
N LYS A 8 28.37 -27.59 -9.09
CA LYS A 8 28.39 -26.72 -10.26
C LYS A 8 27.21 -25.74 -10.17
N LYS A 9 27.45 -24.50 -9.72
CA LYS A 9 26.47 -23.41 -9.78
C LYS A 9 26.08 -23.20 -11.24
N LYS A 10 24.88 -23.64 -11.64
CA LYS A 10 24.33 -23.35 -12.97
C LYS A 10 24.23 -21.83 -13.16
N ILE A 11 25.09 -21.26 -14.00
CA ILE A 11 24.97 -19.86 -14.45
C ILE A 11 23.68 -19.78 -15.29
N ARG A 12 22.61 -19.26 -14.68
CA ARG A 12 21.31 -19.09 -15.35
C ARG A 12 21.41 -17.89 -16.30
N ARG A 13 21.23 -18.14 -17.60
CA ARG A 13 21.21 -17.16 -18.70
C ARG A 13 20.55 -15.83 -18.27
N GLY A 14 21.21 -14.69 -18.53
CA GLY A 14 20.98 -13.34 -17.98
C GLY A 14 19.61 -12.66 -18.18
N TYR A 15 18.55 -13.40 -18.48
CA TYR A 15 17.19 -12.87 -18.66
C TYR A 15 16.56 -12.34 -17.36
N GLY A 16 17.06 -12.81 -16.20
CA GLY A 16 16.61 -12.35 -14.87
C GLY A 16 17.02 -10.92 -14.54
N ALA A 17 18.23 -10.50 -14.93
CA ALA A 17 18.76 -9.16 -14.66
C ALA A 17 18.07 -8.08 -15.51
N LYS A 18 17.74 -8.38 -16.77
CA LYS A 18 16.96 -7.47 -17.62
C LYS A 18 15.55 -7.26 -17.07
N ARG A 19 14.93 -8.31 -16.51
CA ARG A 19 13.59 -8.24 -15.90
C ARG A 19 13.59 -7.45 -14.59
N SER A 20 14.62 -7.59 -13.74
CA SER A 20 14.72 -6.80 -12.51
C SER A 20 14.91 -5.31 -12.81
N LEU A 21 15.72 -4.96 -13.81
CA LEU A 21 15.88 -3.58 -14.26
C LEU A 21 14.56 -2.99 -14.76
N VAL A 22 13.84 -3.72 -15.63
CA VAL A 22 12.51 -3.30 -16.11
C VAL A 22 11.53 -3.09 -14.95
N ASN A 23 11.55 -3.95 -13.93
CA ASN A 23 10.71 -3.80 -12.75
C ASN A 23 11.07 -2.57 -11.92
N THR A 24 12.37 -2.23 -11.81
CA THR A 24 12.85 -1.04 -11.12
C THR A 24 12.39 0.23 -11.83
N ILE A 25 12.65 0.32 -13.13
CA ILE A 25 12.21 1.46 -13.97
C ILE A 25 10.68 1.59 -13.95
N ALA A 26 9.95 0.47 -14.00
CA ALA A 26 8.49 0.49 -13.92
C ALA A 26 7.99 1.02 -12.58
N ARG A 27 8.65 0.67 -11.47
CA ARG A 27 8.31 1.16 -10.13
C ARG A 27 8.51 2.68 -10.03
N GLU A 28 9.65 3.17 -10.49
CA GLU A 28 9.97 4.60 -10.53
C GLU A 28 8.94 5.37 -11.38
N ARG A 29 8.65 4.89 -12.59
CA ARG A 29 7.64 5.50 -13.46
C ARG A 29 6.26 5.54 -12.80
N ILE A 30 5.85 4.47 -12.13
CA ILE A 30 4.59 4.43 -11.38
C ILE A 30 4.58 5.50 -10.29
N GLN A 31 5.67 5.63 -9.52
CA GLN A 31 5.76 6.63 -8.45
C GLN A 31 5.64 8.06 -8.99
N VAL A 32 6.38 8.38 -10.05
CA VAL A 32 6.35 9.70 -10.70
C VAL A 32 4.94 10.03 -11.22
N LEU A 33 4.28 9.07 -11.89
CA LEU A 33 2.91 9.27 -12.37
C LEU A 33 1.92 9.52 -11.22
N LEU A 34 2.08 8.79 -10.11
CA LEU A 34 1.20 8.95 -8.93
C LEU A 34 1.46 10.25 -8.17
N GLU A 35 2.69 10.76 -8.19
CA GLU A 35 3.02 12.09 -7.70
C GLU A 35 2.36 13.17 -8.55
N HIS A 36 2.52 13.14 -9.87
CA HIS A 36 1.83 14.08 -10.76
C HIS A 36 0.30 14.00 -10.63
N ALA A 37 -0.25 12.80 -10.47
CA ALA A 37 -1.68 12.63 -10.20
C ALA A 37 -2.11 13.35 -8.93
N ARG A 38 -1.31 13.29 -7.86
CA ARG A 38 -1.58 14.00 -6.60
C ARG A 38 -1.50 15.51 -6.77
N THR A 39 -0.50 16.02 -7.49
CA THR A 39 -0.35 17.46 -7.77
C THR A 39 -1.55 17.99 -8.56
N ARG A 40 -1.89 17.33 -9.68
CA ARG A 40 -3.06 17.72 -10.50
C ARG A 40 -4.39 17.63 -9.75
N ALA A 41 -4.53 16.67 -8.84
CA ALA A 41 -5.72 16.57 -8.01
C ALA A 41 -5.82 17.68 -6.94
N ARG A 42 -4.70 18.31 -6.56
CA ARG A 42 -4.70 19.51 -5.70
C ARG A 42 -5.05 20.77 -6.49
N GLU A 43 -4.67 20.83 -7.75
CA GLU A 43 -5.00 21.88 -8.72
C GLU A 43 -6.43 21.75 -9.30
N ASP A 44 -7.23 20.80 -8.82
CA ASP A 44 -8.59 20.49 -9.28
C ASP A 44 -8.73 20.00 -10.74
N ASP A 45 -7.62 19.65 -11.39
CA ASP A 45 -7.54 19.03 -12.71
C ASP A 45 -7.90 17.53 -12.68
N LYS A 46 -9.19 17.23 -12.44
CA LYS A 46 -9.72 15.86 -12.28
C LYS A 46 -9.54 14.98 -13.52
N ARG A 47 -9.42 15.55 -14.72
CA ARG A 47 -9.23 14.79 -15.98
C ARG A 47 -7.81 14.24 -16.06
N LEU A 48 -6.80 15.09 -15.86
CA LEU A 48 -5.40 14.69 -15.89
C LEU A 48 -5.05 13.75 -14.73
N ALA A 49 -5.58 14.02 -13.54
CA ALA A 49 -5.35 13.16 -12.37
C ALA A 49 -5.81 11.71 -12.63
N ARG A 50 -7.00 11.51 -13.22
CA ARG A 50 -7.48 10.17 -13.62
C ARG A 50 -6.57 9.52 -14.64
N ARG A 51 -6.19 10.28 -15.67
CA ARG A 51 -5.33 9.78 -16.75
C ARG A 51 -4.00 9.26 -16.23
N TYR A 52 -3.36 9.95 -15.30
CA TYR A 52 -2.11 9.50 -14.71
C TYR A 52 -2.27 8.21 -13.88
N VAL A 53 -3.34 8.08 -13.10
CA VAL A 53 -3.63 6.84 -12.36
C VAL A 53 -3.91 5.67 -13.29
N GLU A 54 -4.66 5.88 -14.38
CA GLU A 54 -4.90 4.87 -15.40
C GLU A 54 -3.59 4.39 -16.04
N LEU A 55 -2.70 5.31 -16.40
CA LEU A 55 -1.39 4.99 -16.97
C LEU A 55 -0.53 4.19 -15.97
N ALA A 56 -0.50 4.60 -14.70
CA ALA A 56 0.19 3.87 -13.65
C ALA A 56 -0.37 2.44 -13.49
N GLY A 57 -1.68 2.28 -13.55
CA GLY A 57 -2.36 0.98 -13.54
C GLY A 57 -1.98 0.10 -14.74
N LYS A 58 -1.98 0.65 -15.95
CA LYS A 58 -1.58 -0.05 -17.18
C LYS A 58 -0.13 -0.54 -17.12
N ILE A 59 0.80 0.30 -16.63
CA ILE A 59 2.21 -0.08 -16.44
C ILE A 59 2.32 -1.20 -15.40
N SER A 60 1.63 -1.07 -14.26
CA SER A 60 1.62 -2.08 -13.20
C SER A 60 1.12 -3.44 -13.70
N MET A 61 0.04 -3.47 -14.47
CA MET A 61 -0.52 -4.70 -15.05
C MET A 61 0.45 -5.35 -16.05
N ARG A 62 1.03 -4.56 -16.96
CA ARG A 62 1.95 -5.08 -18.00
C ARG A 62 3.23 -5.66 -17.40
N THR A 63 3.81 -4.96 -16.43
CA THR A 63 5.09 -5.32 -15.81
C THR A 63 4.94 -6.28 -14.62
N LYS A 64 3.71 -6.51 -14.16
CA LYS A 64 3.37 -7.26 -12.94
C LYS A 64 4.05 -6.69 -11.68
N VAL A 65 4.39 -5.39 -11.70
CA VAL A 65 4.95 -4.68 -10.54
C VAL A 65 3.81 -4.22 -9.63
N ARG A 66 3.94 -4.48 -8.33
CA ARG A 66 2.96 -4.05 -7.33
C ARG A 66 3.13 -2.57 -7.02
N ILE A 67 2.05 -1.80 -7.16
CA ILE A 67 1.97 -0.42 -6.68
C ILE A 67 2.24 -0.40 -5.16
N PRO A 68 3.06 0.55 -4.65
CA PRO A 68 3.29 0.73 -3.22
C PRO A 68 1.98 0.75 -2.42
N ARG A 69 2.00 0.16 -1.22
CA ARG A 69 0.79 -0.01 -0.40
C ARG A 69 0.19 1.34 0.01
N GLU A 70 1.03 2.34 0.21
CA GLU A 70 0.64 3.71 0.56
C GLU A 70 -0.22 4.31 -0.55
N ASP A 71 0.30 4.41 -1.76
CA ASP A 71 -0.46 4.98 -2.88
C ASP A 71 -1.71 4.17 -3.21
N LYS A 72 -1.62 2.83 -3.15
CA LYS A 72 -2.77 1.95 -3.42
C LYS A 72 -3.95 2.19 -2.45
N ARG A 73 -3.69 2.63 -1.22
CA ARG A 73 -4.75 2.99 -0.26
C ARG A 73 -5.47 4.26 -0.69
N PHE A 74 -4.72 5.24 -1.16
CA PHE A 74 -5.21 6.55 -1.59
C PHE A 74 -5.69 6.60 -3.04
N ILE A 75 -5.88 5.49 -3.75
CA ILE A 75 -6.50 5.50 -5.09
C ILE A 75 -7.90 4.90 -5.02
N CYS A 76 -8.90 5.59 -5.57
CA CYS A 76 -10.24 5.02 -5.68
C CYS A 76 -10.30 3.97 -6.81
N LYS A 77 -10.87 2.80 -6.55
CA LYS A 77 -10.98 1.73 -7.56
C LYS A 77 -12.03 2.03 -8.63
N ASN A 78 -13.05 2.81 -8.30
CA ASN A 78 -14.18 3.07 -9.19
C ASN A 78 -13.88 4.25 -10.13
N CYS A 79 -13.62 5.44 -9.58
CA CYS A 79 -13.37 6.63 -10.38
C CYS A 79 -11.90 6.84 -10.80
N MET A 80 -10.99 5.97 -10.35
CA MET A 80 -9.53 6.11 -10.55
C MET A 80 -8.93 7.45 -10.10
N MET A 81 -9.65 8.20 -9.25
CA MET A 81 -9.13 9.44 -8.70
C MET A 81 -8.17 9.17 -7.53
N PRO A 82 -7.07 9.94 -7.43
CA PRO A 82 -6.28 9.99 -6.20
C PRO A 82 -7.09 10.67 -5.09
N LEU A 83 -7.11 10.06 -3.93
CA LEU A 83 -7.84 10.44 -2.74
C LEU A 83 -6.93 11.28 -1.83
N ILE A 84 -7.28 12.55 -1.68
CA ILE A 84 -6.67 13.52 -0.79
C ILE A 84 -7.59 13.68 0.43
N PRO A 85 -7.15 13.25 1.63
CA PRO A 85 -7.93 13.46 2.85
C PRO A 85 -8.16 14.96 3.07
N GLY A 86 -9.39 15.33 3.45
CA GLY A 86 -9.78 16.73 3.66
C GLY A 86 -10.35 17.44 2.44
N ARG A 87 -10.09 16.96 1.20
CA ARG A 87 -10.73 17.51 -0.01
C ARG A 87 -11.76 16.57 -0.62
N ASN A 88 -11.32 15.40 -1.09
CA ASN A 88 -12.14 14.48 -1.87
C ASN A 88 -12.40 13.14 -1.16
N ALA A 89 -11.78 12.94 0.00
CA ALA A 89 -11.85 11.71 0.77
C ALA A 89 -12.18 12.00 2.23
N ARG A 90 -13.15 11.26 2.76
CA ARG A 90 -13.49 11.24 4.18
C ARG A 90 -12.86 10.00 4.81
N VAL A 91 -11.94 10.20 5.74
CA VAL A 91 -11.30 9.12 6.49
C VAL A 91 -11.93 9.04 7.87
N ARG A 92 -12.43 7.86 8.25
CA ARG A 92 -13.03 7.59 9.56
C ARG A 92 -12.34 6.40 10.20
N LEU A 93 -12.00 6.53 11.48
CA LEU A 93 -11.49 5.45 12.31
C LEU A 93 -12.66 4.87 13.11
N THR A 94 -12.94 3.58 12.95
CA THR A 94 -13.97 2.90 13.73
C THR A 94 -13.31 1.96 14.72
N SER A 95 -13.33 2.32 16.00
CA SER A 95 -12.73 1.52 17.08
C SER A 95 -13.45 0.19 17.31
N ARG A 96 -14.79 0.17 17.20
CA ARG A 96 -15.62 -1.04 17.40
C ARG A 96 -15.29 -2.18 16.43
N LYS A 97 -15.05 -1.85 15.16
CA LYS A 97 -14.69 -2.81 14.10
C LYS A 97 -13.20 -2.82 13.76
N MET A 98 -12.40 -2.00 14.45
CA MET A 98 -10.95 -1.86 14.24
C MET A 98 -10.55 -1.62 12.78
N ASN A 99 -11.29 -0.76 12.10
CA ASN A 99 -11.14 -0.50 10.67
C ASN A 99 -10.94 0.99 10.38
N VAL A 100 -10.02 1.27 9.46
CA VAL A 100 -9.92 2.57 8.78
C VAL A 100 -10.85 2.54 7.58
N THR A 101 -11.84 3.41 7.56
CA THR A 101 -12.79 3.56 6.45
C THR A 101 -12.43 4.82 5.67
N ILE A 102 -12.14 4.66 4.38
CA ILE A 102 -11.89 5.76 3.45
C ILE A 102 -13.05 5.80 2.47
N THR A 103 -13.83 6.87 2.50
CA THR A 103 -14.95 7.09 1.58
C THR A 103 -14.57 8.16 0.58
N CYS A 104 -14.69 7.85 -0.71
CA CYS A 104 -14.56 8.83 -1.78
C CYS A 104 -15.83 9.70 -1.83
N LEU A 105 -15.69 11.02 -1.80
CA LEU A 105 -16.84 11.93 -1.87
C LEU A 105 -17.40 12.07 -3.29
N SER A 106 -16.60 11.78 -4.33
CA SER A 106 -17.03 11.92 -5.73
C SER A 106 -17.86 10.74 -6.24
N CYS A 107 -17.55 9.50 -5.83
CA CYS A 107 -18.23 8.29 -6.30
C CYS A 107 -18.80 7.43 -5.17
N GLN A 108 -18.69 7.89 -3.93
CA GLN A 108 -19.21 7.23 -2.71
C GLN A 108 -18.65 5.82 -2.45
N SER A 109 -17.64 5.38 -3.21
CA SER A 109 -16.96 4.10 -2.98
C SER A 109 -16.26 4.09 -1.62
N ILE A 110 -16.47 3.01 -0.88
CA ILE A 110 -15.97 2.83 0.49
C ILE A 110 -14.86 1.78 0.49
N LYS A 111 -13.68 2.15 0.97
CA LYS A 111 -12.55 1.23 1.21
C LYS A 111 -12.38 1.05 2.71
N ARG A 112 -12.26 -0.21 3.15
CA ARG A 112 -12.06 -0.56 4.57
C ARG A 112 -10.73 -1.28 4.72
N PHE A 113 -9.92 -0.83 5.67
CA PHE A 113 -8.63 -1.42 6.01
C PHE A 113 -8.61 -1.80 7.49
N PRO A 114 -8.60 -3.10 7.84
CA PRO A 114 -8.49 -3.52 9.23
C PRO A 114 -7.09 -3.23 9.76
N TYR A 115 -7.01 -2.75 11.01
CA TYR A 115 -5.76 -2.56 11.76
C TYR A 115 -5.69 -3.47 13.00
N SER A 116 -6.47 -4.57 12.98
CA SER A 116 -6.55 -5.52 14.10
C SER A 116 -5.24 -6.28 14.35
N ARG A 117 -4.45 -6.54 13.31
CA ARG A 117 -3.12 -7.18 13.44
C ARG A 117 -2.13 -6.27 14.15
N GLU A 118 -2.03 -5.01 13.74
CA GLU A 118 -1.14 -4.03 14.34
C GLU A 118 -1.46 -3.80 15.82
N LYS A 119 -2.75 -3.79 16.23
CA LYS A 119 -3.10 -3.69 17.66
C LYS A 119 -2.72 -4.95 18.45
N LYS A 120 -2.88 -6.15 17.87
CA LYS A 120 -2.41 -7.40 18.49
C LYS A 120 -0.89 -7.37 18.68
N LEU A 121 -0.15 -6.96 17.66
CA LEU A 121 1.29 -6.80 17.73
C LEU A 121 1.68 -5.78 18.80
N HIS A 122 1.05 -4.61 18.84
CA HIS A 122 1.35 -3.59 19.86
C HIS A 122 1.11 -4.11 21.28
N LYS A 123 0.05 -4.90 21.52
CA LYS A 123 -0.17 -5.57 22.82
C LYS A 123 0.94 -6.55 23.20
N THR A 124 1.57 -7.21 22.23
CA THR A 124 2.64 -8.18 22.49
C THR A 124 4.02 -7.53 22.67
N VAL A 125 4.32 -6.43 21.98
CA VAL A 125 5.62 -5.73 22.08
C VAL A 125 5.65 -4.60 23.11
N ASN A 126 4.49 -4.08 23.57
CA ASN A 126 4.43 -3.02 24.57
C ASN A 126 3.72 -3.51 25.86
N PRO A 127 4.48 -3.95 26.89
CA PRO A 127 3.92 -4.47 28.13
C PRO A 127 3.19 -3.41 28.98
N TYR A 128 3.40 -2.11 28.72
CA TYR A 128 2.74 -1.02 29.47
C TYR A 128 1.25 -0.82 29.08
N MET A 129 0.74 -1.52 28.05
CA MET A 129 -0.68 -1.53 27.69
C MET A 129 -1.45 -2.78 28.19
N THR A 130 -0.75 -3.81 28.68
CA THR A 130 -1.35 -4.91 29.44
C THR A 130 -1.25 -4.56 30.92
N ARG A 131 -2.12 -3.67 31.41
CA ARG A 131 -2.30 -3.48 32.85
C ARG A 131 -3.34 -4.53 33.29
N PRO A 132 -2.98 -5.63 33.96
CA PRO A 132 -3.97 -6.34 34.76
C PRO A 132 -4.26 -5.40 35.93
N SER A 133 -5.47 -4.86 36.00
CA SER A 133 -5.98 -4.30 37.24
C SER A 133 -6.22 -5.44 38.22
N ALA A 134 -5.14 -6.09 38.68
CA ALA A 134 -5.16 -6.87 39.90
C ALA A 134 -5.01 -5.86 41.04
N VAL A 135 -6.10 -5.14 41.34
CA VAL A 135 -6.32 -4.68 42.71
C VAL A 135 -6.52 -5.96 43.51
N LYS A 136 -5.45 -6.44 44.16
CA LYS A 136 -5.61 -7.37 45.28
C LYS A 136 -6.24 -6.53 46.38
N GLU A 137 -7.54 -6.74 46.63
CA GLU A 137 -8.15 -6.36 47.89
C GLU A 137 -7.31 -6.97 49.01
N PHE A 138 -6.59 -6.11 49.73
CA PHE A 138 -6.01 -6.41 51.02
C PHE A 138 -6.97 -5.85 52.06
N GLN A 139 -7.98 -6.64 52.45
CA GLN A 139 -8.47 -6.79 53.83
C GLN A 139 -9.57 -7.86 53.88
#